data_AF-A0A2D9CHI3-F1
#
_entry.id   AF-A0A2D9CHI3-F1
#
_cell.length_a   1.000
_cell.length_b   1.000
_cell.length_c   1.000
_cell.angle_alpha   90.00
_cell.angle_beta   90.00
_cell.angle_gamma   90.00
#
_symmetry.space_group_name_H-M   'P 1'
#
loop_
_entity.id
_entity.type
_entity.pdbx_description
1 polymer ?
#
loop_
_entity_poly.entity_id
_entity_poly.type
_entity_poly.pdbx_seq_one_letter_code
_entity_poly.pdbx_strand_id
1 'polypeptide(L)'
;MPTDTTQPELLATLRTRKRELGMTFETLSDRSGVSVSTLKRMLSPTATDASMSDTLAVAQSLGVTLSPRMTSTEEFREEQAYAKARKLVRMVQGTSALEGQGVDEQHLKRMIERTVRDLLNGPNRTLWAT
;
A
#
# COMPACT_ATOMS: atom_id res chain seq x y z
N MET A 1 12.97 4.64 -4.05
CA MET A 1 11.84 3.74 -3.75
C MET A 1 11.21 4.25 -2.47
N PRO A 2 9.98 4.81 -2.49
CA PRO A 2 9.29 5.08 -1.23
C PRO A 2 8.97 3.72 -0.59
N THR A 3 9.48 3.49 0.61
CA THR A 3 9.16 2.31 1.41
C THR A 3 7.71 2.45 1.87
N ASP A 4 6.80 1.64 1.32
CA ASP A 4 5.48 1.43 1.90
C ASP A 4 5.70 1.04 3.36
N THR A 5 5.41 1.97 4.28
CA THR A 5 5.60 1.73 5.71
C THR A 5 4.61 0.66 6.11
N THR A 6 5.13 -0.52 6.40
CA THR A 6 4.29 -1.63 6.84
C THR A 6 3.79 -1.35 8.25
N GLN A 7 2.65 -1.94 8.62
CA GLN A 7 2.09 -1.75 9.96
C GLN A 7 3.07 -2.17 11.09
N PRO A 8 3.84 -3.26 10.99
CA PRO A 8 4.86 -3.58 11.99
C PRO A 8 5.96 -2.52 12.13
N GLU A 9 6.42 -1.93 11.02
CA GLU A 9 7.41 -0.84 11.03
C GLU A 9 6.85 0.42 11.69
N LEU A 10 5.58 0.74 11.43
CA LEU A 10 4.89 1.83 12.08
C LEU A 10 4.80 1.59 13.59
N LEU A 11 4.36 0.41 14.04
CA LEU A 11 4.28 0.07 15.47
C LEU A 11 5.65 0.10 16.15
N ALA A 12 6.70 -0.38 15.47
CA ALA A 12 8.08 -0.28 15.95
C ALA A 12 8.54 1.17 16.12
N THR A 13 8.15 2.05 15.20
CA THR A 13 8.39 3.49 15.26
C THR A 13 7.68 4.12 16.46
N LEU A 14 6.38 3.84 16.64
CA LEU A 14 5.60 4.36 17.78
C LEU A 14 6.17 3.89 19.13
N ARG A 15 6.58 2.62 19.22
CA ARG A 15 7.24 2.07 20.42
C ARG A 15 8.54 2.80 20.75
N THR A 16 9.35 3.07 19.73
CA THR A 16 10.61 3.81 19.88
C THR A 16 10.32 5.24 20.33
N ARG A 17 9.35 5.91 19.71
CA ARG A 17 8.92 7.26 20.08
C ARG A 17 8.43 7.36 21.52
N LYS A 18 7.60 6.43 21.98
CA LYS A 18 7.18 6.34 23.40
C LYS A 18 8.39 6.29 24.33
N ARG A 19 9.39 5.47 24.00
CA ARG A 19 10.61 5.30 24.80
C ARG A 19 11.44 6.59 24.84
N GLU A 20 11.64 7.25 23.70
CA GLU A 20 12.35 8.53 23.61
C GLU A 20 11.68 9.63 24.43
N LEU A 21 10.35 9.65 24.46
CA LEU A 21 9.57 10.61 25.26
C LEU A 21 9.50 10.26 26.75
N GLY A 22 10.06 9.11 27.17
CA GLY A 22 10.01 8.65 28.57
C GLY A 22 8.60 8.37 29.09
N MET A 23 7.61 8.19 28.21
CA MET A 23 6.21 8.07 28.60
C MET A 23 5.90 6.68 29.15
N THR A 24 5.16 6.57 30.25
CA THR A 24 4.67 5.28 30.78
C THR A 24 3.49 4.76 29.95
N PHE A 25 3.07 3.52 30.17
CA PHE A 25 1.88 3.00 29.48
C PHE A 25 0.60 3.63 30.04
N GLU A 26 0.61 3.98 31.31
CA GLU A 26 -0.47 4.64 32.03
C GLU A 26 -0.68 6.05 31.47
N THR A 27 0.37 6.86 31.39
CA THR A 27 0.30 8.20 30.78
C THR A 27 -0.14 8.15 29.32
N LEU A 28 0.35 7.16 28.57
CA LEU A 28 -0.07 6.99 27.17
C LEU A 28 -1.55 6.57 27.07
N SER A 29 -2.02 5.73 27.98
CA SER A 29 -3.43 5.32 28.07
C SER A 29 -4.33 6.53 28.32
N ASP A 30 -3.97 7.36 29.29
CA ASP A 30 -4.74 8.57 29.63
C ASP A 30 -4.79 9.56 28.47
N ARG A 31 -3.69 9.70 27.72
CA ARG A 31 -3.60 10.64 26.58
C ARG A 31 -4.26 10.13 25.31
N SER A 32 -4.26 8.83 25.07
CA SER A 32 -4.76 8.23 23.83
C SER A 32 -6.19 7.68 23.97
N GLY A 33 -6.68 7.47 25.19
CA GLY A 33 -7.94 6.77 25.46
C GLY A 33 -7.87 5.26 25.20
N VAL A 34 -6.70 4.73 24.86
CA VAL A 34 -6.49 3.30 24.58
C VAL A 34 -6.03 2.60 25.86
N SER A 35 -6.72 1.53 26.26
CA SER A 35 -6.40 0.80 27.49
C SER A 35 -4.95 0.32 27.56
N VAL A 36 -4.37 0.30 28.76
CA VAL A 36 -3.00 -0.18 29.01
C VAL A 36 -2.75 -1.58 28.44
N SER A 37 -3.72 -2.48 28.49
CA SER A 37 -3.59 -3.84 27.94
C SER A 37 -3.48 -3.82 26.41
N THR A 38 -4.30 -3.01 25.73
CA THR A 38 -4.21 -2.79 24.29
C THR A 38 -2.88 -2.15 23.91
N LEU A 39 -2.42 -1.14 24.65
CA LEU A 39 -1.13 -0.50 24.39
C LEU A 39 0.05 -1.47 24.53
N LYS A 40 0.07 -2.29 25.58
CA LYS A 40 1.12 -3.31 25.79
C LYS A 40 1.12 -4.34 24.67
N ARG A 41 -0.05 -4.77 24.20
CA ARG A 41 -0.18 -5.67 23.05
C ARG A 41 0.32 -5.03 21.77
N MET A 42 -0.13 -3.81 21.47
CA MET A 42 0.18 -3.08 20.24
C MET A 42 1.65 -2.65 20.14
N LEU A 43 2.26 -2.24 21.26
CA LEU A 43 3.66 -1.81 21.30
C LEU A 43 4.61 -2.95 21.73
N SER A 44 4.14 -4.20 21.65
CA SER A 44 4.98 -5.38 21.84
C SER A 44 5.98 -5.53 20.68
N PRO A 45 7.21 -6.02 20.91
CA PRO A 45 8.14 -6.39 19.84
C PRO A 45 7.58 -7.39 18.82
N THR A 46 6.58 -8.18 19.22
CA THR A 46 5.96 -9.22 18.40
C THR A 46 4.62 -8.79 17.78
N ALA A 47 4.23 -7.53 17.96
CA ALA A 47 2.97 -7.03 17.41
C ALA A 47 3.04 -6.98 15.88
N THR A 48 2.09 -7.64 15.23
CA THR A 48 1.96 -7.67 13.77
C THR A 48 0.84 -6.77 13.26
N ASP A 49 -0.16 -6.51 14.10
CA ASP A 49 -1.37 -5.78 13.74
C ASP A 49 -1.96 -5.06 14.97
N ALA A 50 -2.66 -3.97 14.72
CA ALA A 50 -3.44 -3.19 15.67
C ALA A 50 -4.56 -2.44 14.94
N SER A 51 -5.64 -2.11 15.65
CA SER A 51 -6.69 -1.28 15.06
C SER A 51 -6.12 0.04 14.53
N MET A 52 -6.57 0.46 13.35
CA MET A 52 -6.20 1.76 12.78
C MET A 52 -6.62 2.92 13.71
N SER A 53 -7.77 2.80 14.39
CA SER A 53 -8.23 3.78 15.37
C SER A 53 -7.23 3.96 16.50
N ASP A 54 -6.77 2.85 17.07
CA ASP A 54 -5.86 2.84 18.22
C ASP A 54 -4.47 3.32 17.79
N THR A 55 -4.04 2.91 16.59
CA THR A 55 -2.77 3.35 15.99
C THR A 55 -2.76 4.87 15.80
N LEU A 56 -3.84 5.45 15.27
CA LEU A 56 -3.98 6.89 15.07
C LEU A 56 -4.03 7.65 16.40
N ALA A 57 -4.82 7.18 17.37
CA ALA A 57 -4.93 7.80 18.69
C ALA A 57 -3.58 7.82 19.41
N VAL A 58 -2.85 6.70 19.35
CA VAL A 58 -1.52 6.60 19.94
C VAL A 58 -0.50 7.44 19.19
N ALA A 59 -0.50 7.42 17.85
CA ALA A 59 0.39 8.27 17.06
C ALA A 59 0.21 9.76 17.41
N GLN A 60 -1.02 10.25 17.44
CA GLN A 60 -1.32 11.64 17.82
C GLN A 60 -0.85 11.96 19.24
N SER A 61 -1.12 11.07 20.20
CA SER A 61 -0.68 11.26 21.60
C SER A 61 0.85 11.30 21.77
N LEU A 62 1.60 10.69 20.84
CA LEU A 62 3.06 10.69 20.77
C LEU A 62 3.63 11.82 19.90
N GLY A 63 2.77 12.70 19.37
CA GLY A 63 3.16 13.80 18.47
C GLY A 63 3.56 13.33 17.08
N VAL A 64 3.10 12.16 16.64
CA VAL A 64 3.31 11.61 15.31
C VAL A 64 2.08 11.91 14.45
N THR A 65 2.29 12.59 13.33
CA THR A 65 1.23 12.85 12.35
C THR A 65 1.26 11.79 11.27
N LEU A 66 0.16 11.04 11.12
CA LEU A 66 -0.05 10.13 10.00
C LEU A 66 -0.91 10.85 8.97
N SER A 67 -0.31 11.17 7.82
CA SER A 67 -0.99 11.83 6.71
C SER A 67 -1.04 10.90 5.51
N PRO A 68 -2.20 10.69 4.88
CA PRO A 68 -2.27 9.97 3.62
C PRO A 68 -1.46 10.72 2.56
N ARG A 69 -0.68 9.97 1.78
CA ARG A 69 -0.05 10.48 0.57
C ARG A 69 -0.93 10.07 -0.61
N MET A 70 -1.36 11.06 -1.39
CA MET A 70 -2.05 10.81 -2.65
C MET A 70 -1.03 10.91 -3.77
N THR A 71 -0.94 9.86 -4.58
CA THR A 71 -0.30 9.91 -5.90
C THR A 71 -1.12 10.80 -6.81
N SER A 72 -0.51 11.44 -7.81
CA SER A 72 -1.26 12.27 -8.75
C SER A 72 -2.31 11.42 -9.49
N THR A 73 -3.44 12.03 -9.88
CA THR A 73 -4.49 11.30 -10.60
C THR A 73 -4.01 10.74 -11.93
N GLU A 74 -3.04 11.40 -12.57
CA GLU A 74 -2.45 10.96 -13.83
C GLU A 74 -1.55 9.74 -13.60
N GLU A 75 -0.59 9.85 -12.67
CA GLU A 75 0.33 8.75 -12.33
C GLU A 75 -0.43 7.51 -11.84
N PHE A 76 -1.45 7.67 -10.99
CA PHE A 76 -2.26 6.54 -10.53
C PHE A 76 -3.05 5.88 -11.68
N ARG A 77 -3.52 6.66 -12.67
CA ARG A 77 -4.17 6.13 -13.87
C ARG A 77 -3.19 5.38 -14.77
N GLU A 78 -1.97 5.89 -14.91
CA GLU A 78 -0.91 5.24 -15.68
C GLU A 78 -0.49 3.91 -15.05
N GLU A 79 -0.28 3.88 -13.74
CA GLU A 79 0.03 2.66 -12.98
C GLU A 79 -1.07 1.60 -13.18
N GLN A 80 -2.33 2.00 -13.03
CA GLN A 80 -3.48 1.12 -13.23
C GLN A 80 -3.55 0.61 -14.69
N ALA A 81 -3.33 1.48 -15.67
CA ALA A 81 -3.34 1.10 -17.08
C ALA A 81 -2.24 0.09 -17.39
N TYR A 82 -1.05 0.30 -16.83
CA TYR A 82 0.09 -0.60 -16.99
C TYR A 82 -0.16 -1.97 -16.34
N ALA A 83 -0.68 -2.00 -15.10
CA ALA A 83 -1.03 -3.23 -14.40
C ALA A 83 -2.08 -4.04 -15.18
N LYS A 84 -3.11 -3.36 -15.70
CA LYS A 84 -4.18 -3.99 -16.49
C LYS A 84 -3.69 -4.48 -17.85
N ALA A 85 -2.90 -3.67 -18.57
CA ALA A 85 -2.29 -4.05 -19.83
C ALA A 85 -1.43 -5.31 -19.69
N ARG A 86 -0.59 -5.39 -18.63
CA ARG A 86 0.20 -6.59 -18.34
C ARG A 86 -0.66 -7.84 -18.14
N LYS A 87 -1.78 -7.71 -17.41
CA LYS A 87 -2.71 -8.83 -17.17
C LYS A 87 -3.36 -9.30 -18.48
N LEU A 88 -3.87 -8.37 -19.29
CA LEU A 88 -4.51 -8.68 -20.57
C LEU A 88 -3.54 -9.33 -21.55
N VAL A 89 -2.35 -8.75 -21.70
CA VAL A 89 -1.33 -9.28 -22.60
C VAL A 89 -0.84 -10.66 -22.15
N ARG A 90 -0.67 -10.89 -20.84
CA ARG A 90 -0.36 -12.24 -20.31
C ARG A 90 -1.44 -13.27 -20.64
N MET A 91 -2.70 -12.88 -20.58
CA MET A 91 -3.82 -13.77 -20.92
C MET A 91 -3.75 -14.19 -22.39
N VAL A 92 -3.56 -13.21 -23.28
CA VAL A 92 -3.40 -13.46 -24.73
C VAL A 92 -2.15 -14.29 -25.04
N GLN A 93 -1.03 -14.01 -24.38
CA GLN A 93 0.18 -14.82 -24.54
C GLN A 93 -0.02 -16.26 -24.05
N GLY A 94 -0.69 -16.46 -22.91
CA GLY A 94 -1.01 -17.78 -22.40
C GLY A 94 -1.82 -18.61 -23.38
N THR A 95 -2.78 -17.99 -24.09
CA THR A 95 -3.53 -18.65 -25.16
C THR A 95 -2.69 -18.91 -26.41
N SER A 96 -1.88 -17.94 -26.86
CA SER A 96 -1.03 -18.10 -28.05
C SER A 96 0.12 -19.09 -27.88
N ALA A 97 0.65 -19.22 -26.66
CA ALA A 97 1.68 -20.21 -26.34
C ALA A 97 1.14 -21.65 -26.41
N LEU A 98 -0.14 -21.85 -26.04
CA LEU A 98 -0.83 -23.14 -26.22
C LEU A 98 -1.10 -23.45 -27.70
N GLU A 99 -1.15 -22.42 -28.54
CA GLU A 99 -1.32 -22.50 -29.99
C GLU A 99 0.02 -22.56 -30.76
N GLY A 100 1.16 -22.68 -30.06
CA GLY A 100 2.49 -22.88 -30.66
C GLY A 100 3.16 -21.61 -31.22
N GLN A 101 2.63 -20.41 -30.93
CA GLN A 101 3.22 -19.14 -31.36
C GLN A 101 3.92 -18.45 -30.19
N GLY A 102 5.24 -18.66 -30.07
CA GLY A 102 6.05 -17.94 -29.10
C GLY A 102 6.21 -16.47 -29.48
N VAL A 103 5.81 -15.56 -28.58
CA VAL A 103 5.96 -14.11 -28.77
C VAL A 103 7.29 -13.64 -28.17
N ASP A 104 8.12 -12.96 -28.98
CA ASP A 104 9.38 -12.35 -28.54
C ASP A 104 9.16 -11.20 -27.52
N GLU A 105 10.12 -10.98 -26.62
CA GLU A 105 10.04 -10.00 -25.54
C GLU A 105 9.79 -8.57 -26.04
N GLN A 106 10.38 -8.19 -27.19
CA GLN A 106 10.14 -6.86 -27.76
C GLN A 106 8.70 -6.70 -28.26
N HIS A 107 8.10 -7.78 -28.76
CA HIS A 107 6.71 -7.76 -29.19
C HIS A 107 5.76 -7.66 -27.99
N LEU A 108 6.07 -8.39 -26.90
CA LEU A 108 5.34 -8.30 -25.64
C LEU A 108 5.31 -6.86 -25.09
N LYS A 109 6.47 -6.20 -25.08
CA LYS A 109 6.58 -4.80 -24.63
C LYS A 109 5.70 -3.87 -25.47
N ARG A 110 5.75 -3.98 -26.80
CA ARG A 110 4.91 -3.17 -27.70
C ARG A 110 3.41 -3.40 -27.50
N MET A 111 2.99 -4.65 -27.25
CA MET A 111 1.59 -4.95 -26.94
C MET A 111 1.15 -4.29 -25.64
N ILE A 112 1.99 -4.32 -24.60
CA ILE A 112 1.71 -3.65 -23.32
C ILE A 112 1.59 -2.14 -23.54
N GLU A 113 2.56 -1.50 -24.19
CA GLU A 113 2.56 -0.04 -24.44
C GLU A 113 1.36 0.42 -25.28
N ARG A 114 0.96 -0.36 -26.28
CA ARG A 114 -0.25 -0.08 -27.06
C ARG A 114 -1.50 -0.19 -26.19
N THR A 115 -1.62 -1.28 -25.43
CA THR A 115 -2.77 -1.51 -24.56
C THR A 115 -2.89 -0.42 -23.48
N VAL A 116 -1.77 0.06 -22.92
CA VAL A 116 -1.76 1.19 -21.99
C VAL A 116 -2.33 2.45 -22.64
N ARG A 117 -1.87 2.81 -23.83
CA ARG A 117 -2.41 3.98 -24.56
C ARG A 117 -3.90 3.84 -24.85
N ASP A 118 -4.34 2.65 -25.26
CA ASP A 118 -5.75 2.39 -25.54
C ASP A 118 -6.61 2.52 -24.26
N LEU A 119 -6.09 2.04 -23.10
CA LEU A 119 -6.76 2.16 -21.80
C LEU A 119 -6.83 3.60 -21.29
N LEU A 120 -5.77 4.40 -21.48
CA LEU A 120 -5.72 5.80 -21.03
C LEU A 120 -6.61 6.72 -21.88
N ASN A 121 -6.70 6.46 -23.18
CA ASN A 121 -7.53 7.22 -24.11
C ASN A 121 -8.99 6.73 -24.18
N GLY A 122 -9.27 5.55 -23.65
CA GLY A 122 -10.60 4.95 -23.62
C GLY A 122 -11.49 5.48 -22.50
N PRO A 123 -12.74 4.97 -22.40
CA PRO A 123 -13.64 5.30 -21.30
C PRO A 123 -13.06 4.90 -19.93
N ASN A 124 -13.13 5.78 -18.93
CA ASN A 124 -12.60 5.51 -17.58
C ASN A 124 -13.12 4.19 -16.98
N ARG A 125 -14.37 3.78 -17.26
CA ARG A 125 -14.92 2.49 -16.81
C ARG A 125 -14.03 1.30 -17.23
N THR A 126 -13.39 1.39 -18.38
CA THR A 126 -12.54 0.32 -18.93
C THR A 126 -11.24 0.21 -18.14
N LEU A 127 -10.71 1.30 -17.59
CA LEU A 127 -9.51 1.29 -16.75
C LEU A 127 -9.76 0.59 -15.40
N TRP A 128 -10.96 0.75 -14.84
CA TRP A 128 -11.33 0.27 -13.51
C TRP A 128 -12.13 -1.04 -13.47
N ALA A 129 -12.67 -1.51 -14.60
CA ALA A 129 -13.35 -2.80 -14.67
C ALA A 129 -12.39 -3.96 -14.31
N THR A 130 -12.92 -4.98 -13.64
CA THR A 130 -12.18 -6.15 -13.12
C THR A 130 -11.73 -7.15 -14.18
#